data_AF-A0A5P9WZ67-F1
#
_entry.id   AF-A0A5P9WZ67-F1
#
_cell.length_a   1.000
_cell.length_b   1.000
_cell.length_c   1.000
_cell.angle_alpha   90.00
_cell.angle_beta   90.00
_cell.angle_gamma   90.00
#
_symmetry.space_group_name_H-M   'P 1'
#
loop_
_entity.id
_entity.type
_entity.pdbx_description
1 polymer ?
#
loop_
_entity_poly.entity_id
_entity_poly.type
_entity_poly.pdbx_seq_one_letter_code
_entity_poly.pdbx_strand_id
1 'polypeptide(L)'
;MTSVALPRRDASTDAPRWAHPVEPARLPARAKVEAALAAVRAWRPYDGDTWLDDVADVLDAVPPAEDLVDELAQRLRGYLMQLVGYALTSEVEKQDERATWLIARAREVREEELPGDYRKSVVHLRRMGWAVNELHDLLAELEAVKGPESLQEVGTP
;
A
#
# COMPACT_ATOMS: atom_id res chain seq x y z
N MET A 1 -51.13 43.63 4.02
CA MET A 1 -50.57 42.37 3.52
C MET A 1 -50.40 41.44 4.71
N THR A 2 -51.12 40.32 4.68
CA THR A 2 -51.45 39.50 5.85
C THR A 2 -50.34 38.47 6.09
N SER A 3 -49.66 38.56 7.23
CA SER A 3 -48.63 37.60 7.63
C SER A 3 -49.31 36.32 8.12
N VAL A 4 -49.13 35.22 7.38
CA VAL A 4 -49.58 33.89 7.80
C VAL A 4 -48.63 33.40 8.90
N ALA A 5 -49.10 33.44 10.15
CA ALA A 5 -48.42 32.81 11.27
C ALA A 5 -48.62 31.31 11.18
N LEU A 6 -47.56 30.57 10.83
CA LEU A 6 -47.55 29.11 10.94
C LEU A 6 -47.61 28.74 12.44
N PRO A 7 -48.54 27.86 12.87
CA PRO A 7 -48.56 27.39 14.24
C PRO A 7 -47.27 26.63 14.51
N ARG A 8 -46.52 27.09 15.52
CA ARG A 8 -45.41 26.33 16.11
C ARG A 8 -46.02 25.00 16.54
N ARG A 9 -45.61 23.91 15.88
CA ARG A 9 -45.96 22.55 16.30
C ARG A 9 -45.61 22.47 17.77
N ASP A 10 -46.62 22.35 18.62
CA ASP A 10 -46.42 22.07 20.04
C ASP A 10 -45.50 20.87 20.08
N ALA A 11 -44.30 21.08 20.63
CA ALA A 11 -43.33 20.03 20.80
C ALA A 11 -44.02 18.98 21.65
N SER A 12 -44.39 17.85 21.02
CA SER A 12 -44.79 16.65 21.72
C SER A 12 -43.79 16.45 22.85
N THR A 13 -44.27 16.53 24.08
CA THR A 13 -43.50 16.37 25.32
C THR A 13 -42.99 14.93 25.49
N ASP A 14 -43.10 14.11 24.45
CA ASP A 14 -42.93 12.65 24.46
C ASP A 14 -41.84 12.20 23.49
N ALA A 15 -40.82 13.03 23.27
CA ALA A 15 -39.58 12.54 22.66
C ALA A 15 -38.86 11.68 23.72
N PRO A 16 -38.59 10.38 23.46
CA PRO A 16 -37.84 9.56 24.40
C PRO A 16 -36.48 10.21 24.65
N ARG A 17 -36.31 10.77 25.85
CA ARG A 17 -35.04 11.28 26.33
C ARG A 17 -34.15 10.06 26.47
N TRP A 18 -33.12 9.96 25.65
CA TRP A 18 -32.06 8.97 25.80
C TRP A 18 -31.32 9.23 27.12
N ALA A 19 -31.93 8.80 28.23
CA ALA A 19 -31.41 8.92 29.59
C ALA A 19 -30.51 7.73 29.91
N HIS A 20 -29.71 7.27 28.95
CA HIS A 20 -28.68 6.30 29.22
C HIS A 20 -27.44 7.06 29.68
N PRO A 21 -26.83 6.71 30.83
CA PRO A 21 -25.52 7.24 31.17
C PRO A 21 -24.55 6.82 30.08
N VAL A 22 -24.15 7.77 29.26
CA VAL A 22 -23.07 7.59 28.28
C VAL A 22 -21.79 7.84 29.04
N GLU A 23 -20.92 6.83 29.11
CA GLU A 23 -19.59 7.00 29.68
C GLU A 23 -18.88 8.16 28.94
N PRO A 24 -18.26 9.10 29.66
CA PRO A 24 -17.55 10.21 29.02
C PRO A 24 -16.50 9.68 28.04
N ALA A 25 -16.51 10.19 26.81
CA ALA A 25 -15.56 9.77 25.79
C ALA A 25 -14.12 9.98 26.30
N ARG A 26 -13.37 8.88 26.45
CA ARG A 26 -11.95 8.95 26.78
C ARG A 26 -11.17 9.28 25.50
N LEU A 27 -10.74 10.53 25.39
CA LEU A 27 -9.91 10.96 24.27
C LEU A 27 -8.54 10.25 24.30
N PRO A 28 -8.01 9.82 23.14
CA PRO A 28 -6.66 9.27 23.07
C PRO A 28 -5.64 10.33 23.49
N ALA A 29 -4.51 9.88 24.05
CA ALA A 29 -3.42 10.78 24.40
C ALA A 29 -2.95 11.57 23.17
N ARG A 30 -2.78 12.89 23.31
CA ARG A 30 -2.39 13.80 22.22
C ARG A 30 -1.17 13.31 21.44
N ALA A 31 -0.15 12.81 22.14
CA ALA A 31 1.05 12.25 21.52
C ALA A 31 0.76 11.07 20.58
N LYS A 32 -0.23 10.22 20.89
CA LYS A 32 -0.64 9.10 20.01
C LYS A 32 -1.32 9.62 18.74
N VAL A 33 -2.13 10.66 18.86
CA VAL A 33 -2.79 11.31 17.71
C VAL A 33 -1.76 12.00 16.81
N GLU A 34 -0.79 12.70 17.41
CA GLU A 34 0.30 13.35 16.67
C GLU A 34 1.19 12.32 15.96
N ALA A 35 1.50 11.19 16.61
CA ALA A 35 2.25 10.09 15.99
C ALA A 35 1.48 9.44 14.83
N ALA A 36 0.18 9.16 15.01
CA ALA A 36 -0.66 8.62 13.95
C ALA A 36 -0.77 9.59 12.77
N LEU A 37 -0.93 10.89 13.03
CA LEU A 37 -0.97 11.91 11.99
C LEU A 37 0.37 12.05 11.26
N ALA A 38 1.49 11.94 11.97
CA ALA A 38 2.82 11.92 11.35
C ALA A 38 2.98 10.69 10.45
N ALA A 39 2.54 9.51 10.90
CA ALA A 39 2.54 8.29 10.10
C ALA A 39 1.66 8.42 8.85
N VAL A 40 0.45 8.96 8.96
CA VAL A 40 -0.45 9.19 7.82
C VAL A 40 0.12 10.23 6.84
N ARG A 41 0.83 11.26 7.32
CA ARG A 41 1.48 12.26 6.45
C ARG A 41 2.73 11.74 5.77
N ALA A 42 3.45 10.84 6.43
CA ALA A 42 4.61 10.16 5.86
C ALA A 42 4.22 8.98 4.97
N TRP A 43 2.97 8.52 5.05
CA TRP A 43 2.43 7.46 4.22
C TRP A 43 2.43 7.92 2.76
N ARG A 44 3.21 7.23 1.94
CA ARG A 44 3.10 7.33 0.50
C ARG A 44 2.01 6.36 0.04
N PRO A 45 1.00 6.83 -0.71
CA PRO A 45 0.03 5.94 -1.32
C PRO A 45 0.74 4.84 -2.10
N TYR A 46 0.13 3.66 -2.09
CA TYR A 46 0.48 2.62 -3.04
C TYR A 46 0.37 3.18 -4.46
N ASP A 47 1.47 3.13 -5.21
CA ASP A 47 1.58 3.60 -6.59
C ASP A 47 2.18 2.48 -7.41
N GLY A 48 1.32 1.52 -7.80
CA GLY A 48 1.74 0.34 -8.53
C GLY A 48 2.37 0.66 -9.88
N ASP A 49 1.92 1.72 -10.56
CA ASP A 49 2.45 2.11 -11.87
C ASP A 49 3.91 2.57 -11.77
N THR A 50 4.26 3.43 -10.80
CA THR A 50 5.66 3.85 -10.58
C THR A 50 6.59 2.68 -10.29
N TRP A 51 6.12 1.65 -9.58
CA TRP A 51 6.95 0.48 -9.26
C TRP A 51 7.14 -0.41 -10.46
N LEU A 52 6.10 -0.56 -11.29
CA LEU A 52 6.14 -1.35 -12.51
C LEU A 52 7.01 -0.70 -13.59
N ASP A 53 7.11 0.63 -13.64
CA ASP A 53 8.07 1.32 -14.50
C ASP A 53 9.52 0.96 -14.14
N ASP A 54 9.90 1.00 -12.86
CA ASP A 54 11.24 0.60 -12.44
C ASP A 54 11.50 -0.90 -12.64
N VAL A 55 10.46 -1.73 -12.47
CA VAL A 55 10.54 -3.17 -12.76
C VAL A 55 10.76 -3.39 -14.26
N ALA A 56 10.05 -2.65 -15.11
CA ALA A 56 10.24 -2.69 -16.56
C ALA A 56 11.67 -2.28 -16.93
N ASP A 57 12.18 -1.19 -16.36
CA ASP A 57 13.54 -0.70 -16.60
C ASP A 57 14.61 -1.76 -16.26
N VAL A 58 14.46 -2.50 -15.15
CA VAL A 58 15.45 -3.53 -14.79
C VAL A 58 15.27 -4.85 -15.54
N LEU A 59 14.05 -5.18 -15.94
CA LEU A 59 13.73 -6.41 -16.69
C LEU A 59 13.91 -6.24 -18.21
N ASP A 60 14.11 -5.02 -18.70
CA ASP A 60 14.37 -4.75 -20.11
C ASP A 60 15.61 -5.50 -20.63
N ALA A 61 15.62 -5.76 -21.94
CA ALA A 61 16.75 -6.37 -22.63
C ALA A 61 17.99 -5.47 -22.58
N VAL A 62 17.81 -4.15 -22.60
CA VAL A 62 18.86 -3.14 -22.43
C VAL A 62 19.12 -2.94 -20.94
N PRO A 63 20.36 -3.20 -20.46
CA PRO A 63 20.67 -3.01 -19.06
C PRO A 63 20.65 -1.51 -18.69
N PRO A 64 20.24 -1.16 -17.45
CA PRO A 64 20.23 0.23 -16.98
C PRO A 64 21.65 0.79 -16.93
N ALA A 65 21.81 2.10 -17.07
CA ALA A 65 23.11 2.74 -16.98
C ALA A 65 23.78 2.49 -15.60
N GLU A 66 25.10 2.35 -15.59
CA GLU A 66 25.88 1.95 -14.39
C GLU A 66 25.68 2.92 -13.21
N ASP A 67 25.53 4.21 -13.49
CA ASP A 67 25.26 5.27 -12.51
C ASP A 67 23.85 5.19 -11.88
N LEU A 68 22.91 4.51 -12.52
CA LEU A 68 21.55 4.32 -12.02
C LEU A 68 21.37 3.02 -11.21
N VAL A 69 22.35 2.12 -11.25
CA VAL A 69 22.22 0.78 -10.64
C VAL A 69 21.96 0.86 -9.13
N ASP A 70 22.70 1.70 -8.42
CA ASP A 70 22.55 1.85 -6.97
C ASP A 70 21.20 2.46 -6.59
N GLU A 71 20.74 3.44 -7.36
CA GLU A 71 19.44 4.08 -7.16
C GLU A 71 18.29 3.08 -7.38
N LEU A 72 18.31 2.35 -8.50
CA LEU A 72 17.33 1.31 -8.80
C LEU A 72 17.34 0.20 -7.75
N ALA A 73 18.51 -0.23 -7.29
CA ALA A 73 18.62 -1.21 -6.22
C ALA A 73 17.95 -0.73 -4.93
N GLN A 74 18.16 0.54 -4.56
CA GLN A 74 17.56 1.12 -3.37
C GLN A 74 16.03 1.25 -3.49
N ARG A 75 15.53 1.66 -4.66
CA ARG A 75 14.09 1.75 -4.95
C ARG A 75 13.43 0.37 -4.88
N LEU A 76 13.97 -0.63 -5.57
CA LEU A 76 13.45 -2.01 -5.57
C LEU A 76 13.45 -2.63 -4.17
N ARG A 77 14.50 -2.40 -3.36
CA ARG A 77 14.53 -2.82 -1.95
C ARG A 77 13.40 -2.19 -1.13
N GLY A 78 13.12 -0.91 -1.39
CA GLY A 78 11.98 -0.20 -0.81
C GLY A 78 10.64 -0.86 -1.17
N TYR A 79 10.44 -1.20 -2.44
CA TYR A 79 9.22 -1.86 -2.91
C TYR A 79 9.05 -3.25 -2.30
N LEU A 80 10.09 -4.08 -2.30
CA LEU A 80 10.06 -5.40 -1.65
C LEU A 80 9.71 -5.31 -0.16
N MET A 81 10.25 -4.30 0.54
CA MET A 81 9.91 -4.07 1.95
C MET A 81 8.43 -3.72 2.12
N GLN A 82 7.88 -2.86 1.27
CA GLN A 82 6.47 -2.47 1.31
C GLN A 82 5.54 -3.64 0.97
N LEU A 83 5.80 -4.35 -0.13
CA LEU A 83 5.01 -5.52 -0.55
C LEU A 83 4.99 -6.62 0.50
N VAL A 84 6.13 -6.93 1.11
CA VAL A 84 6.18 -7.85 2.25
C VAL A 84 5.35 -7.33 3.43
N GLY A 85 5.39 -6.02 3.70
CA GLY A 85 4.54 -5.39 4.71
C GLY A 85 3.05 -5.56 4.45
N TYR A 86 2.60 -5.35 3.21
CA TYR A 86 1.20 -5.57 2.80
C TYR A 86 0.81 -7.04 2.93
N ALA A 87 1.66 -7.95 2.44
CA ALA A 87 1.42 -9.39 2.51
C ALA A 87 1.15 -9.87 3.95
N LEU A 88 2.02 -9.47 4.90
CA LEU A 88 1.88 -9.85 6.30
C LEU A 88 0.66 -9.20 6.96
N THR A 89 0.35 -7.96 6.61
CA THR A 89 -0.79 -7.23 7.21
C THR A 89 -2.12 -7.81 6.73
N SER A 90 -2.17 -8.28 5.49
CA SER A 90 -3.34 -8.92 4.88
C SER A 90 -3.39 -10.43 5.09
N GLU A 91 -2.41 -11.00 5.81
CA GLU A 91 -2.30 -12.44 6.13
C GLU A 91 -2.47 -13.35 4.91
N VAL A 92 -1.90 -12.96 3.77
CA VAL A 92 -2.11 -13.67 2.49
C VAL A 92 -1.55 -15.09 2.51
N GLU A 93 -0.62 -15.41 3.41
CA GLU A 93 -0.13 -16.77 3.61
C GLU A 93 -1.17 -17.76 4.11
N LYS A 94 -2.27 -17.26 4.71
CA LYS A 94 -3.41 -18.09 5.11
C LYS A 94 -4.37 -18.36 3.95
N GLN A 95 -4.29 -17.54 2.90
CA GLN A 95 -5.18 -17.58 1.74
C GLN A 95 -4.54 -18.34 0.57
N ASP A 96 -3.24 -18.17 0.37
CA ASP A 96 -2.48 -18.80 -0.70
C ASP A 96 -1.10 -19.28 -0.22
N GLU A 97 -0.82 -20.56 -0.42
CA GLU A 97 0.44 -21.20 -0.02
C GLU A 97 1.66 -20.61 -0.75
N ARG A 98 1.49 -20.10 -1.99
CA ARG A 98 2.53 -19.44 -2.78
C ARG A 98 3.11 -18.23 -2.03
N ALA A 99 2.30 -17.54 -1.24
CA ALA A 99 2.69 -16.34 -0.53
C ALA A 99 3.87 -16.55 0.42
N THR A 100 3.89 -17.69 1.13
CA THR A 100 4.97 -18.00 2.07
C THR A 100 6.33 -18.02 1.37
N TRP A 101 6.40 -18.67 0.22
CA TRP A 101 7.61 -18.76 -0.58
C TRP A 101 8.00 -17.42 -1.19
N LEU A 102 7.04 -16.67 -1.76
CA LEU A 102 7.30 -15.36 -2.36
C LEU A 102 7.78 -14.32 -1.33
N ILE A 103 7.18 -14.30 -0.13
CA ILE A 103 7.61 -13.44 0.97
C ILE A 103 9.04 -13.77 1.39
N ALA A 104 9.37 -15.05 1.54
CA ALA A 104 10.72 -15.49 1.89
C ALA A 104 11.73 -15.08 0.81
N ARG A 105 11.39 -15.30 -0.47
CA ARG A 105 12.24 -14.96 -1.60
C ARG A 105 12.48 -13.45 -1.73
N ALA A 106 11.44 -12.65 -1.54
CA ALA A 106 11.50 -11.19 -1.53
C ALA A 106 12.44 -10.68 -0.43
N ARG A 107 12.38 -11.28 0.77
CA ARG A 107 13.29 -10.91 1.87
C ARG A 107 14.74 -11.29 1.57
N GLU A 108 14.97 -12.49 1.09
CA GLU A 108 16.31 -13.00 0.75
C GLU A 108 16.99 -12.08 -0.28
N VAL A 109 16.34 -11.81 -1.41
CA VAL A 109 16.94 -11.00 -2.47
C VAL A 109 17.12 -9.52 -2.05
N ARG A 110 16.25 -9.00 -1.17
CA ARG A 110 16.39 -7.65 -0.62
C ARG A 110 17.63 -7.51 0.26
N GLU A 111 17.93 -8.54 1.04
CA GLU A 111 19.00 -8.56 2.06
C GLU A 111 20.38 -8.89 1.48
N GLU A 112 20.43 -9.48 0.29
CA GLU A 112 21.66 -9.66 -0.47
C GLU A 112 22.36 -8.30 -0.76
N GLU A 113 23.66 -8.26 -0.49
CA GLU A 113 24.50 -7.11 -0.83
C GLU A 113 24.60 -6.95 -2.34
N LEU A 114 24.53 -5.70 -2.81
CA LEU A 114 24.69 -5.42 -4.23
C LEU A 114 26.14 -5.76 -4.64
N PRO A 115 26.36 -6.58 -5.68
CA PRO A 115 27.71 -6.87 -6.14
C PRO A 115 28.45 -5.60 -6.59
N GLY A 116 29.77 -5.54 -6.40
CA GLY A 116 30.61 -4.44 -6.92
C GLY A 116 30.94 -4.55 -8.42
N ASP A 117 30.56 -5.64 -9.10
CA ASP A 117 30.74 -5.82 -10.54
C ASP A 117 29.44 -5.50 -11.26
N TYR A 118 29.47 -4.51 -12.16
CA TYR A 118 28.28 -4.01 -12.87
C TYR A 118 27.40 -5.11 -13.47
N ARG A 119 27.97 -6.12 -14.13
CA ARG A 119 27.18 -7.21 -14.74
C ARG A 119 26.47 -8.04 -13.68
N LYS A 120 27.15 -8.35 -12.57
CA LYS A 120 26.53 -9.04 -11.43
C LYS A 120 25.46 -8.17 -10.78
N SER A 121 25.66 -6.86 -10.71
CA SER A 121 24.67 -5.92 -10.19
C SER A 121 23.41 -5.89 -11.04
N VAL A 122 23.54 -5.85 -12.38
CA VAL A 122 22.40 -5.95 -13.30
C VAL A 122 21.63 -7.26 -13.12
N VAL A 123 22.35 -8.39 -12.98
CA VAL A 123 21.69 -9.68 -12.70
C VAL A 123 20.96 -9.65 -11.36
N HIS A 124 21.54 -9.02 -10.34
CA HIS A 124 20.91 -8.86 -9.04
C HIS A 124 19.66 -7.94 -9.10
N LEU A 125 19.72 -6.83 -9.85
CA LEU A 125 18.57 -5.96 -10.12
C LEU A 125 17.43 -6.75 -10.79
N ARG A 126 17.72 -7.58 -11.79
CA ARG A 126 16.72 -8.43 -12.44
C ARG A 126 16.06 -9.41 -11.47
N ARG A 127 16.85 -10.00 -10.56
CA ARG A 127 16.30 -10.89 -9.52
C ARG A 127 15.37 -10.13 -8.57
N MET A 128 15.70 -8.89 -8.20
CA MET A 128 14.81 -8.04 -7.41
C MET A 128 13.57 -7.65 -8.19
N GLY A 129 13.70 -7.26 -9.46
CA GLY A 129 12.57 -6.91 -10.34
C GLY A 129 11.57 -8.05 -10.47
N TRP A 130 12.05 -9.28 -10.71
CA TRP A 130 11.18 -10.47 -10.70
C TRP A 130 10.50 -10.70 -9.35
N ALA A 131 11.21 -10.55 -8.23
CA ALA A 131 10.61 -10.73 -6.91
C ALA A 131 9.55 -9.65 -6.60
N VAL A 132 9.74 -8.42 -7.07
CA VAL A 132 8.74 -7.34 -6.98
C VAL A 132 7.51 -7.72 -7.80
N ASN A 133 7.69 -8.10 -9.08
CA ASN A 133 6.60 -8.43 -9.98
C ASN A 133 5.75 -9.58 -9.44
N GLU A 134 6.37 -10.72 -9.10
CA GLU A 134 5.64 -11.91 -8.65
C GLU A 134 4.87 -11.69 -7.34
N LEU A 135 5.49 -10.98 -6.38
CA LEU A 135 4.82 -10.69 -5.12
C LEU A 135 3.69 -9.66 -5.31
N HIS A 136 3.90 -8.65 -6.16
CA HIS A 136 2.87 -7.69 -6.51
C HIS A 136 1.68 -8.37 -7.18
N ASP A 137 1.92 -9.21 -8.18
CA ASP A 137 0.87 -9.90 -8.93
C ASP A 137 0.04 -10.81 -8.01
N LEU A 138 0.69 -11.58 -7.13
CA LEU A 138 -0.02 -12.37 -6.12
C LEU A 138 -0.88 -11.50 -5.20
N LEU A 139 -0.35 -10.37 -4.72
CA LEU A 139 -1.09 -9.49 -3.82
C LEU A 139 -2.27 -8.81 -4.53
N ALA A 140 -2.14 -8.51 -5.82
CA ALA A 140 -3.24 -7.99 -6.63
C ALA A 140 -4.31 -9.08 -6.90
N GLU A 141 -3.89 -10.31 -7.20
CA GLU A 141 -4.79 -11.48 -7.35
C GLU A 141 -5.63 -11.73 -6.09
N LEU A 142 -5.04 -11.52 -4.91
CA LEU A 142 -5.69 -11.69 -3.60
C LEU A 142 -6.38 -10.42 -3.08
N GLU A 143 -6.48 -9.37 -3.91
CA GLU A 143 -7.08 -8.07 -3.56
C GLU A 143 -6.47 -7.40 -2.31
N ALA A 144 -5.26 -7.81 -1.93
CA ALA A 144 -4.51 -7.26 -0.81
C ALA A 144 -3.88 -5.90 -1.14
N VAL A 145 -3.66 -5.64 -2.44
CA VAL A 145 -3.27 -4.34 -2.99
C VAL A 145 -4.13 -4.03 -4.22
N LYS A 146 -4.27 -2.75 -4.58
CA LYS A 146 -4.94 -2.36 -5.81
C LYS A 146 -4.09 -2.82 -7.00
N GLY A 147 -4.69 -3.48 -7.98
CA GLY A 147 -4.03 -3.71 -9.28
C GLY A 147 -3.66 -2.38 -9.95
N PRO A 148 -2.60 -2.36 -10.77
CA PRO A 148 -2.13 -1.14 -11.45
C PRO A 148 -3.21 -0.64 -12.41
N GLU A 149 -3.38 0.69 -12.51
CA GLU A 149 -4.44 1.27 -13.34
C GLU A 149 -4.19 0.98 -14.83
N SER A 150 -2.93 0.79 -15.22
CA SER A 150 -2.49 0.40 -16.56
C SER A 150 -3.04 -0.96 -17.05
N LEU A 151 -3.47 -1.86 -16.16
CA LEU A 151 -4.07 -3.17 -16.52
C LEU A 151 -5.59 -3.19 -16.43
N GLN A 152 -6.23 -2.09 -16.02
CA GLN A 152 -7.68 -1.98 -16.05
C GLN A 152 -8.10 -1.69 -17.49
N GLU A 153 -8.38 -2.74 -18.26
CA GLU A 153 -9.08 -2.57 -19.54
C GLU A 153 -10.34 -1.74 -19.30
N VAL A 154 -10.43 -0.60 -20.00
CA VAL A 154 -11.60 0.25 -20.03
C VAL A 154 -12.75 -0.58 -20.59
N GLY A 155 -13.52 -1.18 -19.69
CA GLY A 155 -14.78 -1.82 -20.00
C GLY A 155 -15.63 -0.84 -20.80
N THR A 156 -15.77 -1.13 -22.09
CA THR A 156 -16.53 -0.32 -23.03
C THR A 156 -18.02 -0.42 -22.63
N PRO A 157 -18.77 0.70 -22.63
CA PRO A 157 -20.13 0.78 -22.07
C PRO A 157 -21.16 -0.15 -22.73
#